data_AF-A0A7G1IMQ9-F1
#
_entry.id   AF-A0A7G1IMQ9-F1
#
_cell.length_a   1.000
_cell.length_b   1.000
_cell.length_c   1.000
_cell.angle_alpha   90.00
_cell.angle_beta   90.00
_cell.angle_gamma   90.00
#
_symmetry.space_group_name_H-M   'P 1'
#
loop_
_entity.id
_entity.type
_entity.pdbx_description
1 polymer ?
#
loop_
_entity_poly.entity_id
_entity_poly.type
_entity_poly.pdbx_seq_one_letter_code
_entity_poly.pdbx_strand_id
1 'polypeptide(L)'
;MVLLDTHMGSDPEAAELLTKEILIDVYGENHGLDLFHATRITAVIQWSDMLPALYDGPLEAGVLFVQCTRPWIMPYGSGNLEYPLTEPWSSSHTVRTVPVNHISILSEGAQSAAQIIEEWIRKD
;
A
#
# COMPACT_ATOMS: atom_id res chain seq x y z
N MET A 1 -13.48 8.08 5.11
CA MET A 1 -12.07 7.62 5.15
C MET A 1 -11.62 7.32 3.73
N VAL A 2 -10.37 7.58 3.37
CA VAL A 2 -9.78 7.17 2.10
C VAL A 2 -8.75 6.07 2.35
N LEU A 3 -8.88 4.95 1.62
CA LEU A 3 -7.89 3.89 1.54
C LEU A 3 -7.24 3.98 0.15
N LEU A 4 -5.93 4.17 0.11
CA LEU A 4 -5.14 4.22 -1.14
C LEU A 4 -4.46 2.87 -1.30
N ASP A 5 -4.95 2.08 -2.27
CA ASP A 5 -4.40 0.78 -2.67
C ASP A 5 -3.90 -0.06 -1.49
N THR A 6 -4.74 -0.18 -0.46
CA THR A 6 -4.32 -0.72 0.83
C THR A 6 -4.67 -2.20 0.95
N HIS A 7 -3.68 -3.07 1.17
CA HIS A 7 -3.90 -4.49 1.46
C HIS A 7 -4.55 -4.67 2.84
N MET A 8 -5.36 -5.71 2.96
CA MET A 8 -5.89 -6.11 4.26
C MET A 8 -4.76 -6.79 5.07
N GLY A 9 -4.50 -6.33 6.30
CA GLY A 9 -3.37 -6.79 7.10
C GLY A 9 -3.40 -8.28 7.51
N SER A 10 -4.53 -8.96 7.32
CA SER A 10 -4.64 -10.41 7.51
C SER A 10 -4.12 -11.22 6.32
N ASP A 11 -3.67 -10.57 5.24
CA ASP A 11 -3.11 -11.22 4.06
C ASP A 11 -1.64 -11.62 4.32
N PRO A 12 -1.35 -12.93 4.47
CA PRO A 12 0.01 -13.41 4.73
C PRO A 12 0.96 -13.10 3.57
N GLU A 13 0.45 -13.02 2.34
CA GLU A 13 1.24 -12.68 1.17
C GLU A 13 1.69 -11.22 1.24
N ALA A 14 0.80 -10.30 1.65
CA ALA A 14 1.14 -8.89 1.83
C ALA A 14 2.20 -8.66 2.92
N ALA A 15 2.16 -9.42 4.02
CA ALA A 15 3.16 -9.34 5.09
C ALA A 15 4.54 -9.86 4.64
N GLU A 16 4.57 -10.96 3.88
CA GLU A 16 5.81 -11.50 3.30
C GLU A 16 6.40 -10.52 2.26
N LEU A 17 5.53 -9.90 1.47
CA LEU A 17 5.87 -8.92 0.46
C LEU A 17 6.45 -7.63 1.07
N LEU A 18 5.82 -7.07 2.10
CA LEU A 18 6.36 -5.94 2.86
C LEU A 18 7.75 -6.26 3.44
N THR A 19 7.93 -7.46 3.97
CA THR A 19 9.22 -7.91 4.50
C THR A 19 10.28 -7.98 3.39
N LYS A 20 9.90 -8.47 2.21
CA LYS A 20 10.78 -8.55 1.03
C LYS A 20 11.11 -7.16 0.46
N GLU A 21 10.15 -6.25 0.40
CA GLU A 21 10.35 -4.86 -0.03
C GLU A 21 11.35 -4.14 0.89
N ILE A 22 11.16 -4.23 2.21
CA ILE A 22 12.10 -3.67 3.20
C ILE A 22 13.49 -4.28 3.02
N LEU A 23 13.61 -5.60 2.86
CA LEU A 23 14.89 -6.26 2.63
C LEU A 23 15.54 -5.79 1.32
N ILE A 24 14.80 -5.71 0.23
CA ILE A 24 15.34 -5.33 -1.08
C ILE A 24 15.73 -3.84 -1.09
N ASP A 25 15.02 -2.96 -0.42
CA ASP A 25 15.40 -1.54 -0.29
C ASP A 25 16.59 -1.33 0.66
N VAL A 26 16.72 -2.17 1.70
CA VAL A 26 17.86 -2.17 2.63
C VAL A 26 19.13 -2.75 1.99
N TYR A 27 18.98 -3.75 1.13
CA TYR A 27 20.10 -4.44 0.45
C TYR A 27 20.34 -3.98 -0.99
N GLY A 28 19.43 -3.22 -1.58
CA GLY A 28 19.49 -2.70 -2.94
C GLY A 28 20.37 -1.46 -3.08
N GLU A 29 20.69 -1.11 -4.33
CA GLU A 29 21.64 -0.06 -4.76
C GLU A 29 21.28 1.39 -4.36
N ASN A 30 20.71 1.64 -3.18
CA ASN A 30 20.71 2.95 -2.56
C ASN A 30 22.12 3.24 -1.99
N HIS A 31 23.10 3.34 -2.90
CA HIS A 31 24.45 3.84 -2.66
C HIS A 31 24.44 5.33 -2.28
N GLY A 32 23.83 5.70 -1.15
CA GLY A 32 23.95 7.05 -0.61
C GLY A 32 22.75 7.62 0.13
N LEU A 33 21.65 6.89 0.27
CA LEU A 33 20.54 7.33 1.13
C LEU A 33 20.61 6.56 2.44
N ASP A 34 21.12 7.24 3.46
CA ASP A 34 21.20 6.85 4.88
C ASP A 34 19.82 6.61 5.55
N LEU A 35 18.79 6.38 4.73
CA LEU A 35 17.38 6.35 5.04
C LEU A 35 16.93 5.06 5.73
N PHE A 36 17.78 4.05 5.90
CA PHE A 36 17.42 2.80 6.60
C PHE A 36 18.44 2.41 7.67
N HIS A 37 18.69 3.33 8.59
CA HIS A 37 19.27 3.01 9.90
C HIS A 37 18.48 1.90 10.60
N ALA A 38 19.16 1.01 11.35
CA ALA A 38 18.55 -0.11 12.08
C ALA A 38 17.30 0.31 12.89
N THR A 39 17.30 1.52 13.46
CA THR A 39 16.17 2.11 14.18
C THR A 39 14.89 2.21 13.34
N ARG A 40 14.98 2.57 12.06
CA ARG A 40 13.81 2.68 11.18
C ARG A 40 13.25 1.30 10.83
N ILE A 41 14.12 0.32 10.57
CA ILE A 41 13.71 -1.06 10.31
C ILE A 41 12.98 -1.64 11.53
N THR A 42 13.55 -1.47 12.73
CA THR A 42 12.90 -1.94 13.97
C THR A 42 11.57 -1.23 14.22
N ALA A 43 11.47 0.05 13.86
CA ALA A 43 10.21 0.78 13.98
C ALA A 43 9.16 0.25 12.99
N VAL A 44 9.53 -0.02 11.73
CA VAL A 44 8.61 -0.60 10.74
C VAL A 44 8.10 -1.97 11.20
N ILE A 45 8.99 -2.86 11.65
CA ILE A 45 8.59 -4.18 12.19
C ILE A 45 7.61 -4.00 13.36
N GLN A 46 7.96 -3.14 14.32
CA GLN A 46 7.10 -2.89 15.49
C GLN A 46 5.72 -2.33 15.10
N TRP A 47 5.66 -1.42 14.14
CA TRP A 47 4.39 -0.88 13.65
C TRP A 47 3.58 -1.92 12.89
N SER A 48 4.22 -2.76 12.07
CA SER A 48 3.55 -3.86 11.36
C SER A 48 2.94 -4.88 12.31
N ASP A 49 3.61 -5.18 13.43
CA ASP A 49 3.06 -6.08 14.46
C ASP A 49 1.90 -5.43 15.23
N MET A 50 1.95 -4.11 15.47
CA MET A 50 0.96 -3.40 16.26
C MET A 50 -0.32 -3.02 15.49
N LEU A 51 -0.19 -2.57 14.24
CA LEU A 51 -1.30 -2.01 13.46
C LEU A 51 -2.53 -2.95 13.36
N PRO A 52 -2.37 -4.26 13.10
CA PRO A 52 -3.51 -5.19 13.04
C PRO A 52 -4.28 -5.29 14.37
N ALA A 53 -3.60 -5.10 15.50
CA ALA A 53 -4.22 -5.19 16.83
C ALA A 53 -4.92 -3.88 17.25
N LEU A 54 -4.67 -2.76 16.56
CA LEU A 54 -5.22 -1.45 16.95
C LEU A 54 -6.67 -1.27 16.55
N TYR A 55 -7.17 -2.01 15.55
CA TYR A 55 -8.53 -1.84 15.07
C TYR A 55 -9.05 -3.09 14.35
N ASP A 56 -10.18 -3.62 14.83
CA ASP A 56 -10.85 -4.83 14.30
C ASP A 56 -12.37 -4.58 14.09
N GLY A 57 -12.80 -3.31 14.08
CA GLY A 57 -14.21 -2.93 13.99
C GLY A 57 -14.66 -2.54 12.57
N PRO A 58 -15.96 -2.57 12.24
CA PRO A 58 -16.47 -1.99 11.01
C PRO A 58 -16.34 -0.45 11.05
N LEU A 59 -15.81 0.15 9.99
CA LEU A 59 -15.75 1.62 9.89
C LEU A 59 -17.17 2.19 9.74
N GLU A 60 -17.59 3.04 10.68
CA GLU A 60 -18.93 3.67 10.65
C GLU A 60 -19.03 4.78 9.59
N ALA A 61 -17.89 5.37 9.19
CA ALA A 61 -17.84 6.40 8.16
C ALA A 61 -17.81 5.79 6.75
N GLY A 62 -18.35 6.54 5.78
CA GLY A 62 -18.17 6.20 4.37
C GLY A 62 -16.70 6.03 4.00
N VAL A 63 -16.38 4.97 3.26
CA VAL A 63 -15.01 4.64 2.83
C VAL A 63 -14.91 4.74 1.31
N LEU A 64 -13.97 5.55 0.85
CA LEU A 64 -13.48 5.55 -0.53
C LEU A 64 -12.24 4.65 -0.60
N PHE A 65 -12.29 3.64 -1.45
CA PHE A 65 -11.16 2.78 -1.78
C PHE A 65 -10.64 3.14 -3.18
N VAL A 66 -9.43 3.69 -3.25
CA VAL A 66 -8.75 4.04 -4.50
C VAL A 66 -7.81 2.90 -4.87
N GLN A 67 -8.20 2.09 -5.85
CA GLN A 67 -7.52 0.86 -6.25
C GLN A 67 -6.57 1.09 -7.43
N CYS A 68 -5.35 0.57 -7.34
CA CYS A 68 -4.43 0.51 -8.47
C CYS A 68 -4.85 -0.62 -9.43
N THR A 69 -4.72 -0.41 -10.74
CA THR A 69 -5.06 -1.46 -11.73
C THR A 69 -3.85 -2.13 -12.36
N ARG A 70 -2.63 -1.71 -12.03
CA ARG A 70 -1.41 -2.37 -12.48
C ARG A 70 -0.73 -3.06 -11.30
N PRO A 71 -0.31 -4.34 -11.45
CA PRO A 71 0.48 -4.98 -10.43
C PRO A 71 1.84 -4.30 -10.34
N TRP A 72 2.44 -4.34 -9.15
CA TRP A 72 3.84 -3.98 -8.99
C TRP A 72 4.69 -5.21 -9.22
N ILE A 73 5.68 -5.09 -10.11
CA ILE A 73 6.57 -6.19 -10.49
C ILE A 73 7.99 -5.76 -10.14
N MET A 74 8.69 -6.58 -9.37
CA MET A 74 10.08 -6.35 -8.99
C MET A 74 10.97 -7.54 -9.35
N PRO A 75 12.24 -7.31 -9.75
CA PRO A 75 13.19 -8.41 -9.95
C PRO A 75 13.46 -9.16 -8.63
N TYR A 76 13.49 -10.49 -8.68
CA TYR A 76 13.83 -11.34 -7.54
C TYR A 76 14.56 -12.61 -7.98
N GLY A 77 15.83 -12.75 -7.58
CA GLY A 77 16.68 -13.86 -8.03
C GLY A 77 16.85 -13.86 -9.55
N SER A 78 16.50 -14.98 -10.20
CA SER A 78 16.54 -15.12 -11.66
C SER A 78 15.19 -14.82 -12.36
N GLY A 79 14.20 -14.31 -11.62
CA GLY A 79 12.85 -14.05 -12.13
C GLY A 79 12.28 -12.74 -11.62
N ASN A 80 10.95 -12.64 -11.66
CA ASN A 80 10.19 -11.49 -11.16
C ASN A 80 9.25 -11.93 -10.06
N LEU A 81 9.06 -11.07 -9.06
CA LEU A 81 8.01 -11.14 -8.07
C LEU A 81 6.91 -10.14 -8.45
N GLU A 82 5.68 -10.62 -8.59
CA GLU A 82 4.51 -9.81 -8.89
C GLU A 82 3.65 -9.68 -7.64
N TYR A 83 3.32 -8.46 -7.26
CA TYR A 83 2.46 -8.16 -6.13
C TYR A 83 1.00 -8.25 -6.56
N PRO A 84 0.15 -8.95 -5.79
CA PRO A 84 -1.27 -9.03 -6.10
C PRO A 84 -1.91 -7.64 -6.03
N LEU A 85 -2.89 -7.42 -6.91
CA LEU A 85 -3.76 -6.24 -6.84
C LEU A 85 -4.53 -6.26 -5.52
N THR A 86 -4.76 -5.08 -4.95
CA THR A 86 -5.58 -4.96 -3.75
C THR A 86 -7.06 -5.16 -4.06
N GLU A 87 -7.82 -5.59 -3.07
CA GLU A 87 -9.28 -5.69 -3.13
C GLU A 87 -9.89 -4.84 -2.00
N PRO A 88 -11.08 -4.24 -2.22
CA PRO A 88 -11.74 -3.46 -1.19
C PRO A 88 -12.09 -4.34 0.01
N TRP A 89 -11.81 -3.84 1.21
CA TRP A 89 -12.00 -4.62 2.44
C TRP A 89 -13.47 -4.96 2.76
N SER A 90 -14.41 -4.21 2.18
CA SER A 90 -15.84 -4.43 2.30
C SER A 90 -16.54 -4.04 1.00
N SER A 91 -17.60 -4.78 0.66
CA SER A 91 -18.48 -4.46 -0.47
C SER A 91 -19.25 -3.14 -0.29
N SER A 92 -19.28 -2.59 0.93
CA SER A 92 -19.85 -1.26 1.21
C SER A 92 -18.95 -0.10 0.79
N HIS A 93 -17.68 -0.35 0.43
CA HIS A 93 -16.75 0.70 0.05
C HIS A 93 -17.11 1.29 -1.32
N THR A 94 -16.98 2.61 -1.47
CA THR A 94 -17.00 3.24 -2.78
C THR A 94 -15.65 3.00 -3.45
N VAL A 95 -15.63 2.26 -4.55
CA VAL A 95 -14.39 1.94 -5.27
C VAL A 95 -14.18 2.91 -6.43
N ARG A 96 -12.95 3.40 -6.59
CA ARG A 96 -12.45 4.16 -7.74
C ARG A 96 -11.08 3.63 -8.12
N THR A 97 -10.73 3.69 -9.40
CA THR A 97 -9.49 3.09 -9.90
C THR A 97 -8.53 4.12 -10.47
N VAL A 98 -7.22 3.83 -10.38
CA VAL A 98 -6.15 4.61 -11.00
C VAL A 98 -5.25 3.65 -11.80
N PRO A 99 -4.91 3.97 -13.07
CA PRO A 99 -4.17 3.05 -13.94
C PRO A 99 -2.66 3.04 -13.65
N VAL A 100 -2.28 2.83 -12.39
CA VAL A 100 -0.91 2.84 -11.85
C VAL A 100 -0.72 1.63 -10.93
N ASN A 101 0.50 1.46 -10.39
CA ASN A 101 0.77 0.44 -9.37
C ASN A 101 0.86 1.06 -7.97
N HIS A 102 0.95 0.21 -6.95
CA HIS A 102 1.02 0.59 -5.53
C HIS A 102 2.06 1.68 -5.24
N ILE A 103 3.23 1.59 -5.86
CA ILE A 103 4.33 2.55 -5.66
C ILE A 103 4.11 3.81 -6.49
N SER A 104 3.70 3.67 -7.75
CA SER A 104 3.56 4.81 -8.67
C SER A 104 2.30 5.64 -8.46
N ILE A 105 1.36 5.22 -7.60
CA ILE A 105 0.20 6.03 -7.22
C ILE A 105 0.58 7.36 -6.56
N LEU A 106 1.69 7.42 -5.81
CA LEU A 106 2.15 8.64 -5.13
C LEU A 106 2.98 9.56 -6.05
N SER A 107 3.30 9.12 -7.26
CA SER A 107 4.05 9.89 -8.24
C SER A 107 3.24 10.07 -9.54
N GLU A 108 3.27 9.08 -10.42
CA GLU A 108 2.51 9.05 -11.68
C GLU A 108 1.00 9.24 -11.45
N GLY A 109 0.45 8.57 -10.45
CA GLY A 109 -0.99 8.57 -10.15
C GLY A 109 -1.46 9.72 -9.25
N ALA A 110 -0.55 10.55 -8.74
CA ALA A 110 -0.84 11.46 -7.63
C ALA A 110 -1.96 12.45 -7.97
N GLN A 111 -1.90 13.03 -9.17
CA GLN A 111 -2.92 13.97 -9.64
C GLN A 111 -4.30 13.30 -9.78
N SER A 112 -4.36 12.12 -10.38
CA SER A 112 -5.61 11.38 -10.57
C SER A 112 -6.21 10.94 -9.23
N ALA A 113 -5.38 10.43 -8.31
CA ALA A 113 -5.82 10.05 -6.97
C ALA A 113 -6.39 11.27 -6.20
N ALA A 114 -5.71 12.42 -6.26
CA ALA A 114 -6.19 13.65 -5.62
C ALA A 114 -7.54 14.10 -6.19
N GLN A 115 -7.71 14.10 -7.51
CA GLN A 115 -8.97 14.44 -8.17
C GLN A 115 -10.13 13.54 -7.72
N ILE A 116 -9.88 12.22 -7.67
CA ILE A 116 -10.86 11.24 -7.19
C ILE A 116 -11.29 11.54 -5.74
N ILE A 117 -10.33 11.86 -4.88
CA ILE A 117 -10.60 12.19 -3.47
C ILE A 117 -11.41 13.48 -3.37
N GLU A 118 -11.03 14.54 -4.10
CA GLU A 118 -11.75 15.82 -4.09
C GLU A 118 -13.20 15.66 -4.59
N GLU A 119 -13.41 14.91 -5.66
CA GLU A 119 -14.74 14.64 -6.19
C GLU A 119 -15.62 13.86 -5.22
N TRP A 120 -15.03 12.92 -4.49
CA TRP A 120 -15.74 12.14 -3.49
C TRP A 120 -16.15 13.02 -2.31
N ILE A 121 -15.23 13.82 -1.76
CA ILE A 121 -15.50 14.73 -0.64
C ILE A 121 -16.58 15.76 -1.00
N ARG A 122 -16.67 16.21 -2.26
CA ARG A 122 -17.69 17.18 -2.69
C ARG A 122 -19.08 16.57 -2.94
N LYS A 123 -19.18 15.24 -3.06
CA LYS A 123 -20.44 14.53 -3.34
C LYS A 123 -21.17 14.09 -2.07
N ASP A 124 -20.46 13.97 -0.95
CA ASP A 124 -21.02 13.84 0.40
C ASP A 124 -21.32 15.22 1.01
#